data_AF-A0A5E6NS40-F1
#
_entry.id   AF-A0A5E6NS40-F1
#
_cell.length_a   1.000
_cell.length_b   1.000
_cell.length_c   1.000
_cell.angle_alpha   90.00
_cell.angle_beta   90.00
_cell.angle_gamma   90.00
#
_symmetry.space_group_name_H-M   'P 1'
#
loop_
_entity.id
_entity.type
_entity.pdbx_description
1 polymer ?
#
loop_
_entity_poly.entity_id
_entity_poly.type
_entity_poly.pdbx_seq_one_letter_code
_entity_poly.pdbx_strand_id
1 'polypeptide(L)'
;MHVSTFINYLEFEYADNPQQTLNQLRQVKIALLKLGDVGKQTLAALEQAGDEDGNALAQMLARDVYLHLIGTDGNDILTSGSGFDVLEGGNGDDTLNAGQGNDKVTGGAGNDIYIFNLGDGQLEIMDANGYDGLKFGEGITKDDITITQEADGFVYIRINNTTDVVKFTQASTTSTLAIDYIYFADNSRRANAILASLKTLTEGDDTLTANRNGTNNIQALAGDDTITGGIDARNNIDGGADDDTLTGVLMQIASSADKAMTL
;
A
#
# COMPACT_ATOMS: atom_id res chain seq x y z
N MET A 1 20.98 38.04 2.64
CA MET A 1 21.68 36.76 2.92
C MET A 1 21.59 35.99 1.62
N HIS A 2 22.69 35.81 0.89
CA HIS A 2 22.66 35.06 -0.36
C HIS A 2 22.39 33.59 -0.03
N VAL A 3 21.57 32.92 -0.85
CA VAL A 3 21.27 31.48 -0.70
C VAL A 3 22.55 30.64 -0.61
N SER A 4 23.59 31.03 -1.35
CA SER A 4 24.93 30.42 -1.28
C SER A 4 25.58 30.47 0.11
N THR A 5 25.35 31.53 0.90
CA THR A 5 25.89 31.62 2.27
C THR A 5 25.21 30.64 3.22
N PHE A 6 23.91 30.41 3.03
CA PHE A 6 23.14 29.44 3.82
C PHE A 6 23.52 28.00 3.46
N ILE A 7 23.73 27.73 2.16
CA ILE A 7 24.17 26.41 1.68
C ILE A 7 25.56 26.07 2.23
N ASN A 8 26.54 26.97 2.13
CA ASN A 8 27.89 26.73 2.67
C ASN A 8 27.89 26.47 4.19
N TYR A 9 26.98 27.13 4.91
CA TYR A 9 26.79 26.89 6.34
C TYR A 9 26.24 25.47 6.59
N LEU A 10 25.24 25.04 5.83
CA LEU A 10 24.69 23.69 5.95
C LEU A 10 25.72 22.62 5.60
N GLU A 11 26.53 22.80 4.56
CA GLU A 11 27.61 21.87 4.21
C GLU A 11 28.63 21.73 5.34
N PHE A 12 29.00 22.84 5.97
CA PHE A 12 29.91 22.85 7.11
C PHE A 12 29.31 22.10 8.32
N GLU A 13 28.08 22.41 8.70
CA GLU A 13 27.38 21.73 9.81
C GLU A 13 27.14 20.24 9.52
N TYR A 14 26.92 19.88 8.25
CA TYR A 14 26.78 18.49 7.84
C TYR A 14 28.11 17.73 7.94
N ALA A 15 29.24 18.35 7.58
CA ALA A 15 30.55 17.73 7.72
C ALA A 15 30.91 17.46 9.20
N ASP A 16 30.44 18.31 10.12
CA ASP A 16 30.70 18.18 11.57
C ASP A 16 29.71 17.22 12.26
N ASN A 17 28.41 17.34 11.97
CA ASN A 17 27.37 16.48 12.55
C ASN A 17 26.25 16.15 11.54
N PRO A 18 26.48 15.15 10.66
CA PRO A 18 25.56 14.82 9.57
C PRO A 18 24.15 14.55 10.07
N GLN A 19 24.01 13.78 11.16
CA GLN A 19 22.72 13.31 11.63
C GLN A 19 21.89 14.42 12.27
N GLN A 20 22.51 15.33 13.03
CA GLN A 20 21.81 16.48 13.59
C GLN A 20 21.38 17.46 12.49
N THR A 21 22.26 17.74 11.53
CA THR A 21 21.99 18.65 10.42
C THR A 21 20.86 18.11 9.53
N LEU A 22 20.85 16.81 9.24
CA LEU A 22 19.75 16.14 8.54
C LEU A 22 18.44 16.17 9.34
N ASN A 23 18.48 15.96 10.67
CA ASN A 23 17.29 16.04 11.51
C ASN A 23 16.68 17.45 11.50
N GLN A 24 17.49 18.50 11.45
CA GLN A 24 17.02 19.88 11.38
C GLN A 24 16.42 20.20 10.00
N LEU A 25 17.10 19.78 8.92
CA LEU A 25 16.57 19.89 7.56
C LEU A 25 15.23 19.14 7.39
N ARG A 26 15.09 17.98 8.04
CA ARG A 26 13.84 17.21 8.11
C ARG A 26 12.70 18.04 8.71
N GLN A 27 12.92 18.67 9.86
CA GLN A 27 11.90 19.49 10.52
C GLN A 27 11.48 20.68 9.66
N VAL A 28 12.42 21.28 8.93
CA VAL A 28 12.13 22.37 7.98
C VAL A 28 11.32 21.86 6.80
N LYS A 29 11.69 20.73 6.18
CA LYS A 29 10.94 20.12 5.07
C LYS A 29 9.51 19.77 5.49
N ILE A 30 9.32 19.13 6.64
CA ILE A 30 7.99 18.80 7.18
C ILE A 30 7.17 20.07 7.44
N ALA A 31 7.76 21.08 8.08
CA ALA A 31 7.08 22.34 8.34
C ALA A 31 6.64 23.03 7.06
N LEU A 32 7.44 22.96 5.99
CA LEU A 32 7.07 23.47 4.67
C LEU A 32 5.94 22.65 4.06
N LEU A 33 6.02 21.32 4.03
CA LEU A 33 4.98 20.48 3.42
C LEU A 33 3.61 20.65 4.08
N LYS A 34 3.55 20.91 5.39
CA LYS A 34 2.31 21.25 6.11
C LYS A 34 1.64 22.55 5.64
N LEU A 35 2.32 23.38 4.85
CA LEU A 35 1.77 24.60 4.26
C LEU A 35 1.09 24.35 2.89
N GLY A 36 0.90 23.09 2.50
CA GLY A 36 0.23 22.72 1.24
C GLY A 36 1.02 23.17 0.00
N ASP A 37 0.33 23.63 -1.04
CA ASP A 37 0.93 23.96 -2.34
C ASP A 37 2.01 25.04 -2.26
N VAL A 38 1.84 26.05 -1.40
CA VAL A 38 2.84 27.10 -1.16
C VAL A 38 4.11 26.50 -0.56
N GLY A 39 3.95 25.56 0.36
CA GLY A 39 5.05 24.78 0.94
C GLY A 39 5.82 24.00 -0.10
N LYS A 40 5.10 23.26 -0.97
CA LYS A 40 5.68 22.49 -2.08
C LYS A 40 6.43 23.38 -3.08
N GLN A 41 5.85 24.51 -3.47
CA GLN A 41 6.50 25.47 -4.37
C GLN A 41 7.73 26.12 -3.72
N THR A 42 7.68 26.40 -2.42
CA THR A 42 8.81 26.94 -1.67
C THR A 42 9.94 25.91 -1.58
N LEU A 43 9.61 24.65 -1.32
CA LEU A 43 10.58 23.55 -1.30
C LEU A 43 11.26 23.40 -2.67
N ALA A 44 10.48 23.38 -3.76
CA ALA A 44 11.00 23.32 -5.12
C ALA A 44 11.90 24.53 -5.47
N ALA A 45 11.55 25.73 -5.00
CA ALA A 45 12.39 26.91 -5.19
C ALA A 45 13.69 26.84 -4.38
N LEU A 46 13.66 26.26 -3.16
CA LEU A 46 14.85 26.05 -2.34
C LEU A 46 15.77 24.98 -2.92
N GLU A 47 15.20 23.93 -3.51
CA GLU A 47 15.93 22.92 -4.28
C GLU A 47 16.57 23.52 -5.54
N GLN A 48 15.88 24.41 -6.26
CA GLN A 48 16.38 25.08 -7.47
C GLN A 48 17.37 26.21 -7.20
N ALA A 49 17.32 26.88 -6.04
CA ALA A 49 18.16 28.03 -5.72
C ALA A 49 19.65 27.67 -5.47
N GLY A 50 20.02 26.39 -5.63
CA GLY A 50 21.38 25.88 -5.53
C GLY A 50 22.24 25.96 -6.80
N ASP A 51 21.76 26.52 -7.91
CA ASP A 51 22.44 26.38 -9.21
C ASP A 51 23.16 27.64 -9.72
N GLU A 52 24.50 27.57 -9.66
CA GLU A 52 25.39 27.72 -10.84
C GLU A 52 26.44 26.59 -10.89
N ASP A 53 26.75 25.92 -9.76
CA ASP A 53 27.77 24.85 -9.65
C ASP A 53 27.23 23.45 -9.24
N GLY A 54 25.91 23.26 -9.15
CA GLY A 54 25.32 21.94 -8.91
C GLY A 54 25.09 21.60 -7.44
N ASN A 55 23.93 21.98 -6.94
CA ASN A 55 23.08 21.19 -6.05
C ASN A 55 23.65 20.59 -4.75
N ALA A 56 24.39 21.35 -3.95
CA ALA A 56 24.72 20.92 -2.58
C ALA A 56 23.47 20.67 -1.71
N LEU A 57 22.51 21.61 -1.67
CA LEU A 57 21.31 21.47 -0.83
C LEU A 57 20.36 20.38 -1.34
N ALA A 58 20.10 20.32 -2.65
CA ALA A 58 19.29 19.25 -3.22
C ALA A 58 20.01 17.89 -3.10
N GLN A 59 21.33 17.79 -3.24
CA GLN A 59 22.08 16.55 -2.99
C GLN A 59 22.12 16.20 -1.49
N MET A 60 22.12 17.18 -0.57
CA MET A 60 22.03 16.94 0.87
C MET A 60 20.62 16.53 1.29
N LEU A 61 19.58 17.04 0.63
CA LEU A 61 18.19 16.65 0.82
C LEU A 61 17.82 15.35 0.09
N ALA A 62 18.50 15.03 -1.01
CA ALA A 62 18.31 13.81 -1.80
C ALA A 62 19.24 12.65 -1.38
N ARG A 63 20.22 12.90 -0.50
CA ARG A 63 21.06 11.85 0.10
C ARG A 63 20.29 11.18 1.24
N ASP A 64 19.56 10.12 0.91
CA ASP A 64 18.93 9.16 1.85
C ASP A 64 18.38 9.83 3.11
N VAL A 65 17.64 10.93 2.95
CA VAL A 65 17.05 11.61 4.09
C VAL A 65 15.82 10.83 4.48
N TYR A 66 16.00 9.90 5.43
CA TYR A 66 14.88 9.27 6.13
C TYR A 66 13.89 10.34 6.56
N LEU A 67 12.67 10.32 6.02
CA LEU A 67 11.55 11.17 6.38
C LEU A 67 10.53 10.34 7.13
N HIS A 68 10.04 10.91 8.22
CA HIS A 68 8.88 10.37 8.92
C HIS A 68 7.75 11.39 8.79
N LEU A 69 6.79 11.09 7.93
CA LEU A 69 5.61 11.90 7.71
C LEU A 69 4.43 11.26 8.41
N ILE A 70 3.71 12.08 9.19
CA ILE A 70 2.48 11.67 9.85
C ILE A 70 1.42 12.69 9.42
N GLY A 71 0.34 12.19 8.85
CA GLY A 71 -0.85 12.97 8.53
C GLY A 71 -1.63 13.35 9.78
N THR A 72 -2.87 13.74 9.58
CA THR A 72 -3.74 14.34 10.57
C THR A 72 -5.07 13.60 10.63
N ASP A 73 -6.08 14.23 11.24
CA ASP A 73 -7.46 13.80 11.04
C ASP A 73 -7.98 14.46 9.75
N GLY A 74 -8.48 13.65 8.82
CA GLY A 74 -8.97 14.06 7.51
C GLY A 74 -8.14 13.47 6.37
N ASN A 75 -8.56 13.72 5.13
CA ASN A 75 -7.93 13.14 3.95
C ASN A 75 -6.63 13.88 3.60
N ASP A 76 -5.50 13.22 3.77
CA ASP A 76 -4.17 13.76 3.56
C ASP A 76 -3.50 13.29 2.26
N ILE A 77 -2.54 14.09 1.76
CA ILE A 77 -1.69 13.73 0.62
C ILE A 77 -0.24 13.81 1.08
N LEU A 78 0.38 12.65 1.27
CA LEU A 78 1.76 12.52 1.79
C LEU A 78 2.72 12.09 0.67
N THR A 79 3.86 12.79 0.57
CA THR A 79 4.92 12.46 -0.38
C THR A 79 6.29 12.75 0.22
N SER A 80 7.20 11.76 0.27
CA SER A 80 8.51 11.91 0.91
C SER A 80 9.68 12.03 -0.07
N GLY A 81 9.66 11.27 -1.18
CA GLY A 81 10.60 11.44 -2.29
C GLY A 81 11.60 10.30 -2.39
N SER A 82 12.90 10.57 -2.27
CA SER A 82 13.91 9.51 -2.29
C SER A 82 14.46 9.29 -0.87
N GLY A 83 14.72 8.04 -0.51
CA GLY A 83 15.33 7.66 0.76
C GLY A 83 14.71 6.42 1.37
N PHE A 84 14.94 6.22 2.66
CA PHE A 84 14.24 5.19 3.45
C PHE A 84 13.21 5.90 4.31
N ASP A 85 11.96 5.96 3.87
CA ASP A 85 10.95 6.81 4.46
C ASP A 85 9.87 6.01 5.21
N VAL A 86 9.22 6.69 6.15
CA VAL A 86 8.05 6.20 6.89
C VAL A 86 6.91 7.19 6.74
N LEU A 87 5.79 6.72 6.19
CA LEU A 87 4.56 7.51 6.05
C LEU A 87 3.44 6.88 6.87
N GLU A 88 2.73 7.70 7.64
CA GLU A 88 1.53 7.34 8.40
C GLU A 88 0.40 8.30 8.00
N GLY A 89 -0.68 7.79 7.39
CA GLY A 89 -1.81 8.60 6.93
C GLY A 89 -2.63 9.17 8.10
N GLY A 90 -3.15 8.28 8.94
CA GLY A 90 -3.92 8.66 10.13
C GLY A 90 -5.38 8.27 9.97
N ASN A 91 -6.28 9.22 10.24
CA ASN A 91 -7.72 9.01 10.02
C ASN A 91 -8.14 9.76 8.76
N GLY A 92 -8.90 9.15 7.85
CA GLY A 92 -9.32 9.77 6.60
C GLY A 92 -8.99 8.88 5.42
N ASP A 93 -9.47 9.24 4.23
CA ASP A 93 -9.05 8.58 3.00
C ASP A 93 -7.77 9.25 2.48
N ASP A 94 -6.62 8.62 2.71
CA ASP A 94 -5.30 9.21 2.47
C ASP A 94 -4.69 8.79 1.13
N THR A 95 -3.81 9.63 0.59
CA THR A 95 -3.00 9.30 -0.60
C THR A 95 -1.51 9.39 -0.25
N LEU A 96 -0.82 8.24 -0.30
CA LEU A 96 0.54 8.09 0.19
C LEU A 96 1.48 7.67 -0.95
N ASN A 97 2.56 8.43 -1.14
CA ASN A 97 3.61 8.14 -2.11
C ASN A 97 4.99 8.30 -1.46
N ALA A 98 5.61 7.20 -1.07
CA ALA A 98 6.93 7.26 -0.46
C ALA A 98 8.04 7.58 -1.49
N GLY A 99 7.87 7.15 -2.73
CA GLY A 99 8.80 7.40 -3.83
C GLY A 99 9.92 6.36 -3.87
N GLN A 100 11.15 6.81 -4.12
CA GLN A 100 12.29 5.92 -4.39
C GLN A 100 13.02 5.50 -3.11
N GLY A 101 13.08 4.21 -2.84
CA GLY A 101 13.97 3.60 -1.87
C GLY A 101 13.36 2.38 -1.20
N ASN A 102 13.71 2.11 0.07
CA ASN A 102 13.02 1.05 0.82
C ASN A 102 12.16 1.67 1.92
N ASP A 103 10.87 1.81 1.65
CA ASP A 103 9.95 2.61 2.44
C ASP A 103 8.95 1.77 3.22
N LYS A 104 8.42 2.34 4.31
CA LYS A 104 7.32 1.77 5.09
C LYS A 104 6.14 2.73 5.10
N VAL A 105 4.95 2.23 4.80
CA VAL A 105 3.74 3.05 4.73
C VAL A 105 2.58 2.39 5.46
N THR A 106 1.87 3.17 6.26
CA THR A 106 0.61 2.81 6.93
C THR A 106 -0.43 3.86 6.55
N GLY A 107 -1.56 3.44 6.00
CA GLY A 107 -2.68 4.32 5.67
C GLY A 107 -3.43 4.71 6.93
N GLY A 108 -3.91 3.71 7.67
CA GLY A 108 -4.54 3.90 8.97
C GLY A 108 -6.02 3.58 8.94
N ALA A 109 -6.90 4.57 9.08
CA ALA A 109 -8.34 4.38 9.09
C ALA A 109 -8.99 5.18 7.98
N GLY A 110 -9.63 4.50 7.04
CA GLY A 110 -10.26 5.12 5.87
C GLY A 110 -10.07 4.19 4.69
N ASN A 111 -10.23 4.67 3.46
CA ASN A 111 -9.86 3.92 2.27
C ASN A 111 -8.68 4.62 1.60
N ASP A 112 -7.50 4.04 1.73
CA ASP A 112 -6.26 4.71 1.41
C ASP A 112 -5.74 4.31 0.03
N ILE A 113 -4.99 5.21 -0.60
CA ILE A 113 -4.34 4.98 -1.89
C ILE A 113 -2.82 5.07 -1.74
N TYR A 114 -2.16 3.95 -1.98
CA TYR A 114 -0.71 3.83 -2.03
C TYR A 114 -0.25 3.95 -3.48
N ILE A 115 0.62 4.90 -3.78
CA ILE A 115 1.16 5.10 -5.14
C ILE A 115 2.52 4.43 -5.24
N PHE A 116 2.73 3.67 -6.31
CA PHE A 116 4.01 3.02 -6.61
C PHE A 116 4.35 3.13 -8.10
N ASN A 117 5.54 3.61 -8.41
CA ASN A 117 6.03 3.85 -9.77
C ASN A 117 7.20 2.92 -10.10
N LEU A 118 7.51 2.81 -11.40
CA LEU A 118 8.65 2.05 -11.86
C LEU A 118 9.95 2.70 -11.35
N GLY A 119 10.83 1.91 -10.72
CA GLY A 119 12.07 2.39 -10.12
C GLY A 119 11.96 2.90 -8.69
N ASP A 120 10.78 2.82 -8.07
CA ASP A 120 10.58 3.21 -6.66
C ASP A 120 11.28 2.25 -5.69
N GLY A 121 11.71 1.06 -6.10
CA GLY A 121 12.44 0.13 -5.24
C GLY A 121 11.51 -0.76 -4.41
N GLN A 122 11.62 -0.71 -3.08
CA GLN A 122 10.89 -1.62 -2.19
C GLN A 122 9.91 -0.86 -1.30
N LEU A 123 8.63 -1.18 -1.40
CA LEU A 123 7.59 -0.59 -0.56
C LEU A 123 7.01 -1.65 0.39
N GLU A 124 7.03 -1.38 1.68
CA GLU A 124 6.37 -2.20 2.71
C GLU A 124 5.11 -1.50 3.23
N ILE A 125 3.94 -2.08 2.99
CA ILE A 125 2.65 -1.54 3.44
C ILE A 125 2.13 -2.36 4.63
N MET A 126 1.86 -1.67 5.73
CA MET A 126 1.25 -2.25 6.92
C MET A 126 -0.10 -1.61 7.17
N ASP A 127 -1.16 -2.26 6.72
CA ASP A 127 -2.54 -1.87 6.97
C ASP A 127 -3.45 -3.08 7.26
N ALA A 128 -4.59 -2.80 7.89
CA ALA A 128 -5.60 -3.77 8.27
C ALA A 128 -7.04 -3.23 8.19
N ASN A 129 -7.24 -1.92 7.96
CA ASN A 129 -8.57 -1.30 7.89
C ASN A 129 -8.87 -0.83 6.47
N GLY A 130 -10.11 -0.42 6.20
CA GLY A 130 -10.41 0.20 4.90
C GLY A 130 -10.66 -0.73 3.73
N TYR A 131 -10.83 -0.09 2.56
CA TYR A 131 -10.82 -0.67 1.23
C TYR A 131 -9.71 -0.03 0.41
N ASP A 132 -8.49 -0.51 0.63
CA ASP A 132 -7.31 0.21 0.18
C ASP A 132 -6.90 -0.13 -1.25
N GLY A 133 -6.29 0.84 -1.91
CA GLY A 133 -5.84 0.75 -3.29
C GLY A 133 -4.34 0.89 -3.43
N LEU A 134 -3.69 -0.08 -4.09
CA LEU A 134 -2.37 0.13 -4.67
C LEU A 134 -2.54 0.67 -6.10
N LYS A 135 -2.04 1.88 -6.36
CA LYS A 135 -2.08 2.50 -7.67
C LYS A 135 -0.70 2.51 -8.31
N PHE A 136 -0.55 1.74 -9.37
CA PHE A 136 0.65 1.75 -10.19
C PHE A 136 0.70 2.96 -11.12
N GLY A 137 1.88 3.57 -11.22
CA GLY A 137 2.20 4.60 -12.20
C GLY A 137 2.26 4.10 -13.64
N GLU A 138 2.60 4.99 -14.56
CA GLU A 138 2.80 4.62 -15.97
C GLU A 138 3.93 3.59 -16.14
N GLY A 139 3.81 2.72 -17.14
CA GLY A 139 4.82 1.71 -17.45
C GLY A 139 4.74 0.41 -16.65
N ILE A 140 3.82 0.30 -15.68
CA ILE A 140 3.49 -0.95 -15.01
C ILE A 140 2.09 -1.38 -15.45
N THR A 141 2.00 -2.49 -16.17
CA THR A 141 0.71 -3.08 -16.56
C THR A 141 0.42 -4.33 -15.77
N LYS A 142 -0.82 -4.79 -15.90
CA LYS A 142 -1.29 -6.08 -15.38
C LYS A 142 -0.43 -7.29 -15.75
N ASP A 143 0.24 -7.29 -16.90
CA ASP A 143 1.02 -8.42 -17.39
C ASP A 143 2.48 -8.32 -16.92
N ASP A 144 2.87 -7.18 -16.36
CA ASP A 144 4.20 -6.91 -15.83
C ASP A 144 4.34 -7.28 -14.35
N ILE A 145 3.26 -7.72 -13.69
CA ILE A 145 3.29 -8.02 -12.26
C ILE A 145 3.14 -9.51 -11.96
N THR A 146 3.91 -10.00 -11.00
CA THR A 146 3.75 -11.32 -10.39
C THR A 146 3.37 -11.15 -8.93
N ILE A 147 2.37 -11.90 -8.50
CA ILE A 147 1.81 -11.79 -7.16
C ILE A 147 1.97 -13.12 -6.43
N THR A 148 2.59 -13.12 -5.25
CA THR A 148 2.88 -14.32 -4.47
C THR A 148 2.65 -14.08 -2.98
N GLN A 149 2.05 -15.05 -2.29
CA GLN A 149 2.16 -15.13 -0.84
C GLN A 149 3.39 -15.96 -0.47
N GLU A 150 4.14 -15.49 0.53
CA GLU A 150 5.34 -16.17 1.00
C GLU A 150 5.19 -16.71 2.43
N ALA A 151 6.12 -17.56 2.84
CA ALA A 151 6.09 -18.26 4.13
C ALA A 151 6.20 -17.31 5.34
N ASP A 152 6.59 -16.06 5.12
CA ASP A 152 6.62 -15.02 6.14
C ASP A 152 5.24 -14.41 6.43
N GLY A 153 4.20 -14.87 5.72
CA GLY A 153 2.81 -14.44 5.88
C GLY A 153 2.48 -13.17 5.09
N PHE A 154 3.44 -12.58 4.37
CA PHE A 154 3.21 -11.40 3.55
C PHE A 154 2.84 -11.76 2.12
N VAL A 155 2.18 -10.80 1.49
CA VAL A 155 1.98 -10.79 0.05
C VAL A 155 3.02 -9.91 -0.60
N TYR A 156 3.53 -10.38 -1.73
CA TYR A 156 4.49 -9.69 -2.58
C TYR A 156 3.90 -9.47 -3.96
N ILE A 157 3.94 -8.23 -4.44
CA ILE A 157 3.77 -7.88 -5.84
C ILE A 157 5.14 -7.48 -6.38
N ARG A 158 5.66 -8.28 -7.31
CA ARG A 158 6.94 -8.02 -7.97
C ARG A 158 6.71 -7.50 -9.37
N ILE A 159 7.43 -6.45 -9.75
CA ILE A 159 7.44 -5.98 -11.13
C ILE A 159 8.47 -6.81 -11.90
N ASN A 160 8.00 -7.52 -12.93
CA ASN A 160 8.79 -8.47 -13.70
C ASN A 160 9.97 -7.75 -14.38
N ASN A 161 11.15 -8.38 -14.33
CA ASN A 161 12.40 -7.86 -14.89
C ASN A 161 12.93 -6.57 -14.24
N THR A 162 12.44 -6.21 -13.04
CA THR A 162 13.02 -5.14 -12.23
C THR A 162 13.34 -5.63 -10.82
N THR A 163 13.89 -4.75 -9.98
CA THR A 163 14.08 -4.98 -8.54
C THR A 163 12.93 -4.44 -7.71
N ASP A 164 11.88 -3.92 -8.36
CA ASP A 164 10.80 -3.22 -7.70
C ASP A 164 9.81 -4.22 -7.08
N VAL A 165 9.47 -3.99 -5.82
CA VAL A 165 8.63 -4.89 -5.03
C VAL A 165 7.72 -4.09 -4.09
N VAL A 166 6.44 -4.44 -4.09
CA VAL A 166 5.50 -4.03 -3.04
C VAL A 166 5.21 -5.23 -2.16
N LYS A 167 5.53 -5.13 -0.88
CA LYS A 167 5.26 -6.11 0.17
C LYS A 167 4.15 -5.56 1.05
N PHE A 168 3.15 -6.35 1.40
CA PHE A 168 2.09 -5.88 2.30
C PHE A 168 1.49 -6.96 3.20
N THR A 169 0.97 -6.51 4.35
CA THR A 169 0.40 -7.40 5.37
C THR A 169 -0.88 -8.09 4.88
N GLN A 170 -0.97 -9.38 5.19
CA GLN A 170 -2.24 -10.09 5.27
C GLN A 170 -2.53 -10.28 6.76
N ALA A 171 -3.64 -9.75 7.27
CA ALA A 171 -4.00 -9.96 8.66
C ALA A 171 -4.42 -11.43 8.87
N SER A 172 -3.48 -12.22 9.40
CA SER A 172 -3.57 -13.68 9.57
C SER A 172 -4.76 -14.17 10.39
N THR A 173 -5.52 -13.29 11.06
CA THR A 173 -6.67 -13.66 11.91
C THR A 173 -8.01 -13.13 11.42
N THR A 174 -8.03 -12.19 10.46
CA THR A 174 -9.26 -11.50 10.00
C THR A 174 -9.46 -11.54 8.49
N SER A 175 -8.54 -12.13 7.72
CA SER A 175 -8.62 -12.15 6.25
C SER A 175 -8.73 -10.75 5.64
N THR A 176 -8.27 -9.71 6.35
CA THR A 176 -8.14 -8.36 5.80
C THR A 176 -6.80 -8.25 5.10
N LEU A 177 -6.83 -7.84 3.84
CA LEU A 177 -5.64 -7.49 3.09
C LEU A 177 -5.37 -6.02 3.35
N ALA A 178 -4.09 -5.65 3.48
CA ALA A 178 -3.72 -4.24 3.44
C ALA A 178 -4.01 -3.58 2.08
N ILE A 179 -4.26 -4.37 1.03
CA ILE A 179 -4.57 -3.88 -0.32
C ILE A 179 -5.74 -4.69 -0.89
N ASP A 180 -6.85 -4.00 -1.12
CA ASP A 180 -8.10 -4.53 -1.66
C ASP A 180 -8.17 -4.44 -3.18
N TYR A 181 -7.62 -3.37 -3.75
CA TYR A 181 -7.64 -3.07 -5.17
C TYR A 181 -6.27 -2.73 -5.72
N ILE A 182 -6.00 -3.17 -6.94
CA ILE A 182 -4.85 -2.74 -7.72
C ILE A 182 -5.36 -1.92 -8.90
N TYR A 183 -4.89 -0.69 -9.02
CA TYR A 183 -5.22 0.25 -10.09
C TYR A 183 -4.00 0.43 -11.00
N PHE A 184 -4.25 0.46 -12.31
CA PHE A 184 -3.21 0.71 -13.32
C PHE A 184 -3.45 2.05 -14.01
N ALA A 185 -2.43 2.55 -14.71
CA ALA A 185 -2.47 3.84 -15.40
C ALA A 185 -3.57 3.95 -16.48
N ASP A 186 -4.05 2.83 -17.02
CA ASP A 186 -5.17 2.78 -17.98
C ASP A 186 -6.56 2.88 -17.33
N ASN A 187 -6.62 3.19 -16.03
CA ASN A 187 -7.82 3.16 -15.18
C ASN A 187 -8.48 1.79 -15.03
N SER A 188 -7.84 0.72 -15.53
CA SER A 188 -8.27 -0.63 -15.17
C SER A 188 -7.97 -0.86 -13.69
N ARG A 189 -8.87 -1.60 -13.05
CA ARG A 189 -8.70 -2.05 -11.67
C ARG A 189 -8.91 -3.54 -11.57
N ARG A 190 -8.22 -4.15 -10.61
CA ARG A 190 -8.38 -5.55 -10.26
C ARG A 190 -8.63 -5.64 -8.76
N ALA A 191 -9.66 -6.39 -8.38
CA ALA A 191 -9.78 -6.82 -7.00
C ALA A 191 -8.57 -7.70 -6.67
N ASN A 192 -8.00 -7.49 -5.50
CA ASN A 192 -6.92 -8.33 -5.02
C ASN A 192 -7.49 -9.72 -4.64
N ALA A 193 -7.40 -10.66 -5.58
CA ALA A 193 -8.01 -11.99 -5.46
C ALA A 193 -7.12 -13.00 -4.74
N ILE A 194 -5.99 -12.57 -4.18
CA ILE A 194 -4.98 -13.47 -3.59
C ILE A 194 -5.61 -14.41 -2.57
N LEU A 195 -6.44 -13.88 -1.64
CA LEU A 195 -7.17 -14.71 -0.66
C LEU A 195 -8.03 -15.81 -1.29
N ALA A 196 -8.72 -15.54 -2.40
CA ALA A 196 -9.58 -16.51 -3.07
C ALA A 196 -8.79 -17.49 -3.97
N SER A 197 -7.63 -17.09 -4.47
CA SER A 197 -6.80 -17.90 -5.36
C SER A 197 -5.84 -18.87 -4.64
N LEU A 198 -5.67 -18.72 -3.33
CA LEU A 198 -4.63 -19.43 -2.57
C LEU A 198 -5.10 -20.75 -1.94
N LYS A 199 -6.41 -20.97 -1.80
CA LYS A 199 -6.93 -22.24 -1.28
C LYS A 199 -7.64 -22.99 -2.39
N THR A 200 -7.00 -24.05 -2.88
CA THR A 200 -7.70 -25.08 -3.66
C THR A 200 -8.49 -25.90 -2.67
N LEU A 201 -9.82 -25.82 -2.74
CA LEU A 201 -10.71 -26.65 -1.93
C LEU A 201 -10.66 -28.10 -2.44
N THR A 202 -10.82 -29.05 -1.52
CA THR A 202 -10.59 -30.48 -1.69
C THR A 202 -11.88 -31.26 -1.45
N GLU A 203 -11.89 -32.57 -1.64
CA GLU A 203 -13.04 -33.43 -1.29
C GLU A 203 -13.16 -33.73 0.21
N GLY A 204 -12.53 -32.93 1.08
CA GLY A 204 -12.65 -33.08 2.53
C GLY A 204 -12.77 -31.72 3.21
N ASP A 205 -13.19 -31.73 4.47
CA ASP A 205 -13.62 -30.54 5.22
C ASP A 205 -12.64 -29.34 5.11
N ASP A 206 -13.11 -28.28 4.48
CA ASP A 206 -12.35 -27.09 4.20
C ASP A 206 -12.92 -25.83 4.85
N THR A 207 -12.03 -24.99 5.38
CA THR A 207 -12.38 -23.63 5.81
C THR A 207 -11.86 -22.58 4.83
N LEU A 208 -12.71 -21.64 4.38
CA LEU A 208 -12.33 -20.53 3.51
C LEU A 208 -13.01 -19.23 3.92
N THR A 209 -12.24 -18.14 3.92
CA THR A 209 -12.81 -16.77 3.93
C THR A 209 -12.52 -16.14 2.59
N ALA A 210 -13.57 -15.81 1.85
CA ALA A 210 -13.50 -15.18 0.56
C ALA A 210 -13.03 -13.72 0.70
N ASN A 211 -12.50 -13.14 -0.38
CA ASN A 211 -12.04 -11.76 -0.34
C ASN A 211 -13.21 -10.81 -0.02
N ARG A 212 -12.95 -9.71 0.70
CA ARG A 212 -14.01 -8.79 1.16
C ARG A 212 -14.76 -8.08 0.04
N ASN A 213 -14.20 -8.01 -1.16
CA ASN A 213 -14.70 -7.19 -2.28
C ASN A 213 -14.73 -7.96 -3.62
N GLY A 214 -15.30 -7.35 -4.66
CA GLY A 214 -15.25 -7.92 -6.01
C GLY A 214 -16.28 -9.04 -6.25
N THR A 215 -15.88 -10.12 -6.91
CA THR A 215 -16.77 -11.27 -7.17
C THR A 215 -16.04 -12.56 -6.83
N ASN A 216 -16.62 -13.33 -5.91
CA ASN A 216 -16.13 -14.65 -5.51
C ASN A 216 -16.92 -15.72 -6.25
N ASN A 217 -16.22 -16.68 -6.83
CA ASN A 217 -16.82 -17.89 -7.40
C ASN A 217 -16.12 -19.10 -6.76
N ILE A 218 -16.79 -19.72 -5.79
CA ILE A 218 -16.21 -20.74 -4.92
C ILE A 218 -16.99 -22.04 -5.10
N GLN A 219 -16.26 -23.14 -5.24
CA GLN A 219 -16.80 -24.50 -5.27
C GLN A 219 -16.04 -25.32 -4.22
N ALA A 220 -16.74 -25.76 -3.18
CA ALA A 220 -16.13 -26.36 -2.00
C ALA A 220 -15.90 -27.88 -2.13
N LEU A 221 -16.66 -28.52 -3.02
CA LEU A 221 -16.57 -29.93 -3.42
C LEU A 221 -17.33 -30.87 -2.48
N ALA A 222 -16.67 -31.68 -1.66
CA ALA A 222 -17.32 -32.63 -0.76
C ALA A 222 -16.65 -32.52 0.62
N GLY A 223 -17.32 -33.00 1.66
CA GLY A 223 -16.91 -32.74 3.05
C GLY A 223 -17.72 -31.62 3.69
N ASP A 224 -17.65 -31.52 5.02
CA ASP A 224 -18.44 -30.53 5.77
C ASP A 224 -17.69 -29.18 5.77
N ASP A 225 -17.94 -28.33 4.77
CA ASP A 225 -17.15 -27.11 4.55
C ASP A 225 -17.63 -25.92 5.40
N THR A 226 -16.70 -25.01 5.72
CA THR A 226 -17.01 -23.74 6.40
C THR A 226 -16.51 -22.56 5.57
N ILE A 227 -17.42 -21.85 4.90
CA ILE A 227 -17.08 -20.76 4.00
C ILE A 227 -17.72 -19.44 4.45
N THR A 228 -16.88 -18.43 4.65
CA THR A 228 -17.33 -17.05 4.86
C THR A 228 -17.13 -16.25 3.58
N GLY A 229 -18.23 -15.83 2.94
CA GLY A 229 -18.23 -14.90 1.83
C GLY A 229 -17.76 -13.49 2.23
N GLY A 230 -17.21 -12.77 1.25
CA GLY A 230 -16.78 -11.40 1.43
C GLY A 230 -17.93 -10.46 1.73
N ILE A 231 -17.78 -9.60 2.73
CA ILE A 231 -18.86 -8.72 3.22
C ILE A 231 -19.39 -7.72 2.18
N ASP A 232 -18.54 -7.24 1.27
CA ASP A 232 -18.90 -6.29 0.20
C ASP A 232 -18.63 -6.87 -1.21
N ALA A 233 -18.46 -8.20 -1.28
CA ALA A 233 -18.28 -8.94 -2.52
C ALA A 233 -19.61 -9.48 -3.04
N ARG A 234 -19.71 -9.70 -4.35
CA ARG A 234 -20.73 -10.59 -4.91
C ARG A 234 -20.25 -12.03 -4.76
N ASN A 235 -20.94 -12.83 -3.94
CA ASN A 235 -20.50 -14.18 -3.61
C ASN A 235 -21.36 -15.21 -4.35
N ASN A 236 -20.74 -15.99 -5.24
CA ASN A 236 -21.30 -17.20 -5.82
C ASN A 236 -20.58 -18.39 -5.17
N ILE A 237 -21.19 -18.96 -4.13
CA ILE A 237 -20.58 -20.01 -3.32
C ILE A 237 -21.44 -21.27 -3.45
N ASP A 238 -20.82 -22.34 -3.91
CA ASP A 238 -21.35 -23.69 -3.95
C ASP A 238 -20.62 -24.53 -2.90
N GLY A 239 -21.34 -24.96 -1.87
CA GLY A 239 -20.81 -25.83 -0.82
C GLY A 239 -20.58 -27.27 -1.30
N GLY A 240 -21.27 -27.69 -2.36
CA GLY A 240 -21.12 -29.04 -2.88
C GLY A 240 -21.91 -30.09 -2.08
N ALA A 241 -21.28 -31.23 -1.79
CA ALA A 241 -21.90 -32.37 -1.10
C ALA A 241 -21.59 -32.34 0.40
N ASP A 242 -22.44 -32.98 1.20
CA ASP A 242 -22.35 -33.06 2.67
C ASP A 242 -22.84 -31.78 3.39
N ASP A 243 -22.57 -31.62 4.69
CA ASP A 243 -23.21 -30.59 5.53
C ASP A 243 -22.35 -29.32 5.63
N ASP A 244 -22.59 -28.36 4.73
CA ASP A 244 -21.82 -27.10 4.67
C ASP A 244 -22.35 -25.96 5.55
N THR A 245 -21.44 -25.09 6.00
CA THR A 245 -21.71 -23.83 6.70
C THR A 245 -21.25 -22.63 5.87
N LEU A 246 -22.19 -21.88 5.30
CA LEU A 246 -21.91 -20.69 4.47
C LEU A 246 -22.40 -19.39 5.14
N THR A 247 -21.56 -18.36 5.24
CA THR A 247 -21.89 -17.08 5.92
C THR A 247 -21.50 -15.87 5.06
N GLY A 248 -22.31 -14.79 4.99
CA GLY A 248 -22.00 -13.55 4.24
C GLY A 248 -23.07 -13.15 3.20
N VAL A 249 -23.40 -11.88 3.06
CA VAL A 249 -24.63 -11.42 2.36
C VAL A 249 -24.44 -11.32 0.84
N LEU A 250 -25.51 -11.63 0.09
CA LEU A 250 -25.57 -11.89 -1.36
C LEU A 250 -24.86 -13.18 -1.79
N MET A 251 -25.22 -14.30 -1.15
CA MET A 251 -24.99 -15.63 -1.72
C MET A 251 -26.10 -15.95 -2.73
N GLN A 252 -25.74 -16.09 -4.01
CA GLN A 252 -26.60 -16.84 -4.93
C GLN A 252 -26.31 -18.32 -4.69
N ILE A 253 -26.92 -18.89 -3.66
CA ILE A 253 -26.74 -20.31 -3.31
C ILE A 253 -27.38 -21.13 -4.43
N ALA A 254 -26.58 -21.84 -5.20
CA ALA A 254 -27.04 -22.83 -6.15
C ALA A 254 -26.95 -24.23 -5.52
N SER A 255 -27.54 -24.47 -4.35
CA SER A 255 -27.52 -25.82 -3.77
C SER A 255 -28.80 -26.59 -4.13
N SER A 256 -28.58 -27.80 -4.62
CA SER A 256 -29.57 -28.87 -4.66
C SER A 256 -29.26 -29.88 -3.56
N ALA A 257 -29.45 -29.51 -2.28
CA ALA A 257 -29.75 -30.41 -1.17
C ALA A 257 -29.80 -29.64 0.16
N ASP A 258 -30.64 -30.11 1.09
CA ASP A 258 -30.94 -29.59 2.43
C ASP A 258 -29.71 -29.17 3.26
N LYS A 259 -29.74 -27.98 3.91
CA LYS A 259 -29.68 -27.80 5.40
C LYS A 259 -29.45 -26.35 5.85
N ALA A 260 -29.49 -26.16 7.17
CA ALA A 260 -30.05 -25.04 7.92
C ALA A 260 -29.31 -23.68 7.80
N MET A 261 -30.07 -22.65 7.43
CA MET A 261 -29.66 -21.25 7.46
C MET A 261 -29.79 -20.70 8.90
N THR A 262 -28.67 -20.27 9.51
CA THR A 262 -28.73 -19.42 10.71
C THR A 262 -28.50 -17.98 10.27
N LEU A 263 -29.52 -17.14 10.50
CA LEU A 263 -29.60 -15.74 10.10
C LEU A 263 -28.95 -14.83 11.14
#